data_AF-A0A936HWQ5-F1
#
_entry.id   AF-A0A936HWQ5-F1
#
_cell.length_a   1.000
_cell.length_b   1.000
_cell.length_c   1.000
_cell.angle_alpha   90.00
_cell.angle_beta   90.00
_cell.angle_gamma   90.00
#
_symmetry.space_group_name_H-M   'P 1'
#
loop_
_entity.id
_entity.type
_entity.pdbx_description
1 polymer ?
#
loop_
_entity_poly.entity_id
_entity_poly.type
_entity_poly.pdbx_seq_one_letter_code
_entity_poly.pdbx_strand_id
1 'polypeptide(L)' 'MTTLLKLLTWLLRVVVFVGLFGLAIKNSGPMELRFFLDQSWTAPISLVILAVFAIGVGIGLTAAMGVFSRSRQNHDEGPR' A
#
# COMPACT_ATOMS: atom_id res chain seq x y z
N MET A 1 14.25 -19.07 -12.44
CA MET A 1 13.51 -18.91 -11.16
C MET A 1 12.89 -17.52 -10.95
N THR A 2 13.33 -16.47 -11.66
CA THR A 2 12.77 -15.10 -11.54
C THR A 2 11.47 -14.87 -12.32
N THR A 3 11.21 -15.66 -13.37
CA THR A 3 9.99 -15.59 -14.18
C THR A 3 8.73 -15.93 -13.38
N LEU A 4 8.81 -16.92 -12.48
CA LEU A 4 7.69 -17.31 -11.61
C LEU A 4 7.35 -16.19 -10.61
N LEU A 5 8.36 -15.59 -9.97
CA LEU A 5 8.19 -14.43 -9.08
C LEU A 5 7.63 -13.22 -9.83
N LYS A 6 8.12 -12.93 -11.04
CA LYS A 6 7.59 -11.86 -11.89
C LYS A 6 6.12 -12.10 -12.26
N LEU A 7 5.76 -13.34 -12.59
CA LEU A 7 4.38 -13.70 -12.90
C LEU A 7 3.47 -13.55 -11.68
N LEU A 8 3.95 -13.98 -10.49
CA LEU A 8 3.21 -13.83 -9.24
C LEU A 8 2.99 -12.37 -8.87
N THR A 9 4.02 -11.52 -8.99
CA THR A 9 3.88 -10.08 -8.76
C THR A 9 2.94 -9.42 -9.77
N TRP A 10 2.98 -9.84 -11.04
CA TRP A 10 2.06 -9.34 -12.06
C TRP A 10 0.61 -9.73 -11.75
N LEU A 11 0.38 -10.99 -11.37
CA LEU A 11 -0.94 -11.48 -10.97
C LEU A 11 -1.47 -10.74 -9.74
N LEU A 12 -0.63 -10.56 -8.72
CA LEU A 12 -0.97 -9.78 -7.53
C LEU A 12 -1.39 -8.36 -7.91
N ARG A 13 -0.66 -7.72 -8.82
CA ARG A 13 -0.96 -6.36 -9.30
C ARG A 13 -2.31 -6.29 -10.02
N VAL A 14 -2.64 -7.30 -10.83
CA VAL A 14 -3.95 -7.42 -11.48
C VAL A 14 -5.07 -7.63 -10.46
N VAL A 15 -4.88 -8.51 -9.48
CA VAL A 15 -5.87 -8.77 -8.42
C VAL A 15 -6.14 -7.51 -7.60
N VAL A 16 -5.09 -6.79 -7.20
CA VAL A 16 -5.23 -5.51 -6.49
C VAL A 16 -5.97 -4.50 -7.36
N PHE A 17 -5.63 -4.38 -8.65
CA PHE A 17 -6.32 -3.47 -9.57
C PHE A 17 -7.81 -3.80 -9.69
N VAL A 18 -8.16 -5.07 -9.95
CA VAL A 18 -9.55 -5.51 -10.08
C VAL A 18 -10.32 -5.31 -8.78
N GLY A 19 -9.71 -5.60 -7.63
CA GLY A 19 -10.31 -5.34 -6.32
C GLY A 19 -10.61 -3.86 -6.11
N LEU A 20 -9.64 -2.98 -6.38
CA LEU A 20 -9.81 -1.53 -6.27
C LEU A 20 -10.83 -0.98 -7.27
N PHE A 21 -10.83 -1.49 -8.51
CA PHE A 21 -11.79 -1.11 -9.54
C PHE A 21 -13.23 -1.55 -9.20
N GLY A 22 -13.39 -2.77 -8.71
CA GLY A 22 -14.68 -3.27 -8.21
C GLY A 22 -15.18 -2.50 -6.99
N LEU A 23 -14.27 -2.13 -6.08
CA LEU A 23 -14.59 -1.22 -4.97
C LEU A 23 -15.01 0.14 -5.48
N ALA A 24 -14.35 0.71 -6.49
CA ALA A 24 -14.73 1.96 -7.11
C ALA A 24 -16.16 1.91 -7.67
N ILE A 25 -16.52 0.87 -8.41
CA ILE A 25 -17.87 0.67 -8.96
C ILE A 25 -18.91 0.54 -7.83
N LYS A 26 -18.69 -0.36 -6.86
CA LYS A 26 -19.67 -0.60 -5.78
C LYS A 26 -19.80 0.58 -4.81
N ASN A 27 -18.75 1.36 -4.66
CA ASN A 27 -18.67 2.46 -3.70
C ASN A 27 -18.53 3.81 -4.40
N SER A 28 -19.19 3.96 -5.56
CA SER A 28 -19.31 5.22 -6.32
C SER A 28 -20.27 6.24 -5.68
N GLY A 29 -20.92 5.87 -4.56
CA GLY A 29 -21.82 6.77 -3.84
C GLY A 29 -21.06 7.89 -3.14
N PRO A 30 -21.60 9.13 -3.14
CA PRO A 30 -21.01 10.24 -2.39
C PRO A 30 -21.14 9.97 -0.88
N MET A 31 -20.02 10.00 -0.14
CA MET A 31 -19.99 9.94 1.32
C MET A 31 -19.45 11.24 1.89
N GLU A 32 -20.14 11.76 2.91
CA GLU A 32 -19.69 12.88 3.73
C GLU A 32 -18.65 12.42 4.77
N LEU A 33 -17.42 12.94 4.69
CA LEU A 33 -16.40 12.80 5.70
C LEU A 33 -16.45 14.02 6.62
N ARG A 34 -16.85 13.81 7.88
CA ARG A 34 -16.94 14.87 8.90
C ARG A 34 -15.63 14.93 9.70
N PHE A 35 -14.93 16.05 9.62
CA PHE A 35 -13.71 16.32 10.37
C PHE A 35 -14.00 17.15 11.62
N PHE A 36 -12.99 17.26 12.50
CA PHE A 36 -13.10 17.85 13.84
C PHE A 36 -13.42 19.36 13.90
N LEU A 37 -13.48 20.07 12.76
CA LEU A 37 -13.69 21.53 12.65
C LEU A 37 -15.01 21.87 11.93
N ASP A 38 -16.05 21.03 12.05
CA ASP A 38 -17.29 21.09 11.25
C ASP A 38 -17.08 21.07 9.72
N GLN A 39 -15.85 20.75 9.29
CA GLN A 39 -15.52 20.58 7.89
C GLN A 39 -16.04 19.22 7.42
N SER A 40 -16.98 19.23 6.46
CA SER A 40 -17.37 18.02 5.74
C SER A 40 -16.78 18.02 4.34
N TRP A 41 -16.23 16.89 3.90
CA TRP A 41 -15.82 16.67 2.51
C TRP A 41 -16.60 15.50 1.92
N THR A 42 -17.27 15.73 0.79
CA THR A 42 -17.91 14.67 0.02
C THR A 42 -16.89 13.98 -0.87
N ALA A 43 -16.60 12.71 -0.59
CA ALA A 43 -15.75 11.89 -1.43
C ALA A 43 -16.35 10.47 -1.60
N PRO A 44 -16.08 9.77 -2.71
CA PRO A 44 -16.44 8.37 -2.83
C PRO A 44 -15.69 7.52 -1.80
N ILE A 45 -16.39 6.60 -1.13
CA ILE A 45 -15.82 5.69 -0.10
C ILE A 45 -14.60 4.92 -0.64
N SER A 46 -14.66 4.50 -1.90
CA SER A 46 -13.56 3.80 -2.58
C SER A 46 -12.26 4.60 -2.58
N LEU A 47 -12.35 5.91 -2.79
CA LEU A 47 -11.22 6.84 -2.83
C LEU A 47 -10.58 6.98 -1.45
N VAL A 48 -11.40 7.01 -0.40
CA VAL A 48 -10.95 7.11 0.99
C VAL A 48 -10.21 5.85 1.42
N ILE A 49 -10.78 4.68 1.15
CA ILE A 49 -10.15 3.38 1.46
C ILE A 49 -8.82 3.24 0.72
N LEU A 50 -8.79 3.61 -0.56
CA LEU A 50 -7.58 3.58 -1.37
C LEU A 50 -6.49 4.51 -0.79
N ALA A 51 -6.85 5.72 -0.39
CA ALA A 51 -5.90 6.68 0.19
C ALA A 51 -5.27 6.15 1.48
N VAL A 52 -6.09 5.65 2.43
CA VAL A 52 -5.59 5.09 3.70
C VAL A 52 -4.71 3.87 3.44
N PHE A 53 -5.12 2.99 2.51
CA PHE A 53 -4.32 1.83 2.13
C PHE A 53 -2.96 2.24 1.53
N ALA A 54 -2.93 3.20 0.61
CA ALA A 54 -1.71 3.68 -0.01
C ALA A 54 -0.74 4.29 1.02
N ILE A 55 -1.27 5.05 1.99
CA ILE A 55 -0.50 5.58 3.11
C ILE A 55 0.10 4.43 3.93
N GLY A 56 -0.70 3.42 4.29
CA GLY A 56 -0.24 2.24 5.03
C GLY A 56 0.87 1.46 4.31
N VAL A 57 0.75 1.27 3.00
CA VAL A 57 1.78 0.65 2.17
C VAL A 57 3.07 1.49 2.16
N GLY A 58 2.95 2.81 2.02
CA GLY A 58 4.10 3.72 2.07
C GLY A 58 4.86 3.64 3.39
N ILE A 59 4.13 3.61 4.51
CA ILE A 59 4.70 3.42 5.86
C ILE A 59 5.38 2.06 5.97
N GLY A 60 4.69 0.98 5.56
CA GLY A 60 5.22 -0.39 5.62
C GLY A 60 6.50 -0.58 4.79
N LEU A 61 6.56 0.00 3.59
CA LEU A 61 7.74 -0.04 2.75
C LEU A 61 8.91 0.73 3.37
N THR A 62 8.64 1.92 3.91
CA THR A 62 9.65 2.74 4.58
C THR A 62 10.25 2.00 5.79
N ALA A 63 9.40 1.34 6.60
CA ALA A 63 9.84 0.53 7.72
C ALA A 63 10.69 -0.68 7.26
N ALA A 64 10.25 -1.38 6.20
CA ALA A 64 11.00 -2.52 5.65
C ALA A 64 12.39 -2.12 5.11
N MET A 65 12.50 -0.94 4.49
CA MET A 65 13.80 -0.40 4.03
C MET A 65 14.75 -0.13 5.21
N GLY A 66 14.25 0.43 6.32
CA GLY A 66 15.05 0.65 7.53
C GLY A 66 15.58 -0.66 8.13
N VAL A 67 14.75 -1.71 8.15
CA VAL A 67 15.15 -3.04 8.64
C VAL A 67 16.22 -3.67 7.75
N PHE A 68 16.07 -3.59 6.43
CA PHE A 68 17.04 -4.16 5.49
C PHE A 68 18.40 -3.43 5.52
N SER A 69 18.40 -2.11 5.68
CA SER A 69 19.63 -1.31 5.80
C SER A 69 20.48 -1.72 7.00
N ARG A 70 19.83 -2.05 8.13
CA ARG A 70 20.52 -2.52 9.33
C ARG A 70 21.17 -3.89 9.16
N SER A 71 20.72 -4.69 8.20
CA SER A 71 21.24 -6.03 7.94
C SER A 71 22.60 -6.04 7.21
N ARG A 72 23.16 -4.89 6.85
CA ARG A 72 24.49 -4.76 6.24
C ARG A 72 25.63 -4.43 7.20
N GLN A 73 25.37 -4.24 8.49
CA GLN A 73 26.41 -3.79 9.45
C GLN A 73 27.13 -4.93 10.21
N ASN A 74 26.78 -6.20 9.96
CA ASN A 74 27.34 -7.35 10.68
C ASN A 74 28.13 -8.33 9.78
N HIS A 75 28.83 -7.84 8.74
CA HIS A 75 29.69 -8.68 7.88
C HIS A 75 31.13 -8.16 7.76
N ASP A 76 31.60 -7.42 8.77
CA ASP A 76 33.00 -6.99 8.89
C ASP A 76 33.60 -7.45 10.23
N GLU A 77 33.67 -8.76 10.46
CA GLU A 77 34.65 -9.32 11.40
C GLU A 77 35.44 -10.43 10.69
N GLY A 78 36.69 -10.08 10.33
CA GLY A 78 37.56 -10.86 9.45
C GLY A 78 38.19 -12.10 10.09
N PRO A 79 38.68 -13.06 9.27
CA PRO A 79 39.43 -14.19 9.77
C PRO A 79 40.92 -13.81 9.91
N ARG A 80 41.46 -13.98 11.12
CA ARG A 80 42.90 -14.09 11.37
C ARG A 80 43.42 -15.43 10.86
#